data_AF-A0A7R7VXH5-F1
#
_entry.id   AF-A0A7R7VXH5-F1
#
_cell.length_a   1.000
_cell.length_b   1.000
_cell.length_c   1.000
_cell.angle_alpha   90.00
_cell.angle_beta   90.00
_cell.angle_gamma   90.00
#
_symmetry.space_group_name_H-M   'P 1'
#
loop_
_entity.id
_entity.type
_entity.pdbx_description
1 polymer ?
#
loop_
_entity_poly.entity_id
_entity_poly.type
_entity_poly.pdbx_seq_one_letter_code
_entity_poly.pdbx_strand_id
1 'polypeptide(L)'
;MSAAPRPPFLPGSLEEFTEHAATHHSEWFQYCRLAYEYIEEAEAAITEARGQADQTSLKLQASETEVSRLKEELSALHLKQEKNQARDQGIIEYQKEQLRESQQKYLEALKEKDEALRLATPVLLRWERLRRLIPHLPALPDSLNAYLTQTDLKVTGRIFADSSPKSMRR
;
A
#
# COMPACT_ATOMS: atom_id res chain seq x y z
N MET A 1 3.58 -44.93 -32.93
CA MET A 1 3.59 -44.76 -34.39
C MET A 1 4.13 -46.03 -35.00
N SER A 2 3.46 -46.55 -36.01
CA SER A 2 3.91 -47.70 -36.79
C SER A 2 5.23 -47.37 -37.50
N ALA A 3 6.11 -48.35 -37.68
CA ALA A 3 7.34 -48.13 -38.44
C ALA A 3 6.99 -47.84 -39.92
N ALA A 4 7.75 -46.95 -40.57
CA ALA A 4 7.54 -46.66 -41.99
C ALA A 4 7.64 -47.96 -42.81
N PRO A 5 6.64 -48.26 -43.66
CA PRO A 5 6.66 -49.46 -44.48
C PRO A 5 7.86 -49.42 -45.42
N ARG A 6 8.49 -50.58 -45.63
CA ARG A 6 9.66 -50.72 -46.49
C ARG A 6 9.26 -51.43 -47.78
N PRO A 7 9.84 -51.03 -48.93
CA PRO A 7 9.58 -51.73 -50.17
C PRO A 7 10.14 -53.16 -50.08
N PRO A 8 9.52 -54.13 -50.77
CA PRO A 8 9.99 -55.53 -50.77
C PRO A 8 11.38 -55.66 -51.40
N PHE A 9 11.68 -54.79 -52.37
CA PHE A 9 12.95 -54.72 -53.08
C PHE A 9 13.28 -53.25 -53.38
N LEU A 10 14.57 -52.89 -53.35
CA LEU A 10 15.02 -51.53 -53.69
C LEU A 10 15.71 -51.55 -55.06
N PRO A 11 14.96 -51.35 -56.17
CA PRO A 11 15.50 -51.44 -57.52
C PRO A 11 16.54 -50.35 -57.79
N GLY A 12 17.65 -50.72 -58.45
CA GLY A 12 18.67 -49.78 -58.92
C GLY A 12 18.39 -49.23 -60.32
N SER A 13 17.52 -49.89 -61.09
CA SER A 13 17.08 -49.50 -62.42
C SER A 13 15.59 -49.76 -62.63
N LEU A 14 14.99 -49.14 -63.64
CA LEU A 14 13.58 -49.37 -63.98
C LEU A 14 13.36 -50.81 -64.47
N GLU A 15 14.32 -51.35 -65.21
CA GLU A 15 14.32 -52.74 -65.69
C GLU A 15 14.24 -53.73 -64.52
N GLU A 16 15.11 -53.59 -63.52
CA GLU A 16 15.10 -54.42 -62.31
C GLU A 16 13.77 -54.33 -61.54
N PHE A 17 13.19 -53.13 -61.46
CA PHE A 17 11.86 -52.96 -60.87
C PHE A 17 10.81 -53.75 -61.65
N THR A 18 10.77 -53.60 -62.97
CA THR A 18 9.75 -54.27 -63.81
C THR A 18 9.86 -55.78 -63.76
N GLU A 19 11.07 -56.33 -63.78
CA GLU A 19 11.31 -57.77 -63.66
C GLU A 19 10.85 -58.31 -62.30
N HIS A 20 11.20 -57.61 -61.21
CA HIS A 20 10.80 -58.02 -59.87
C HIS A 20 9.30 -57.85 -59.63
N ALA A 21 8.71 -56.74 -60.09
CA ALA A 21 7.29 -56.45 -59.92
C ALA A 21 6.41 -57.43 -60.71
N ALA A 22 6.86 -57.91 -61.88
CA ALA A 22 6.12 -58.91 -62.64
C ALA A 22 5.88 -60.20 -61.83
N THR A 23 6.86 -60.61 -61.03
CA THR A 23 6.81 -61.84 -60.22
C THR A 23 6.31 -61.63 -58.79
N HIS A 24 6.47 -60.44 -58.21
CA HIS A 24 6.10 -60.11 -56.82
C HIS A 24 5.07 -58.95 -56.73
N HIS A 25 4.17 -58.86 -57.70
CA HIS A 25 3.18 -57.76 -57.81
C HIS A 25 2.30 -57.60 -56.57
N SER A 26 1.99 -58.70 -55.86
CA SER A 26 1.19 -58.67 -54.63
C SER A 26 1.90 -57.97 -53.47
N GLU A 27 3.21 -58.21 -53.30
CA GLU A 27 4.03 -57.57 -52.27
C GLU A 27 4.18 -56.07 -52.55
N TRP A 28 4.39 -55.71 -53.81
CA TRP A 28 4.42 -54.31 -54.24
C TRP A 28 3.08 -53.61 -54.03
N PHE A 29 1.96 -54.27 -54.34
CA PHE A 29 0.62 -53.74 -54.04
C PHE A 29 0.43 -53.49 -52.54
N GLN A 30 0.81 -54.46 -51.69
CA GLN A 30 0.70 -54.31 -50.24
C GLN A 30 1.59 -53.18 -49.72
N TYR A 31 2.82 -53.07 -50.20
CA TYR A 31 3.71 -51.96 -49.86
C TYR A 31 3.09 -50.62 -50.24
N CYS A 32 2.60 -50.45 -51.46
CA CYS A 32 1.96 -49.21 -51.90
C CYS A 32 0.77 -48.88 -51.00
N ARG A 33 -0.11 -49.84 -50.71
CA ARG A 33 -1.26 -49.63 -49.83
C ARG A 33 -0.83 -49.16 -48.43
N LEU A 34 0.10 -49.88 -47.80
CA LEU A 34 0.61 -49.55 -46.48
C LEU A 34 1.34 -48.21 -46.46
N ALA A 35 2.05 -47.86 -47.54
CA ALA A 35 2.74 -46.58 -47.67
C ALA A 35 1.75 -45.42 -47.71
N TYR A 36 0.66 -45.53 -48.47
CA TYR A 36 -0.40 -44.52 -48.47
C TYR A 36 -1.10 -44.40 -47.11
N GLU A 37 -1.48 -45.53 -46.49
CA GLU A 37 -2.06 -45.54 -45.15
C GLU A 37 -1.14 -44.85 -44.13
N TYR A 38 0.17 -45.16 -44.16
CA TYR A 38 1.17 -44.51 -43.30
C TYR A 38 1.30 -43.01 -43.54
N ILE A 39 1.29 -42.57 -44.80
CA ILE A 39 1.38 -41.14 -45.15
C ILE A 39 0.15 -40.39 -44.61
N GLU A 40 -1.06 -40.92 -44.80
CA GLU A 40 -2.28 -40.32 -44.28
C GLU A 40 -2.26 -40.23 -42.75
N GLU A 41 -1.86 -41.30 -42.05
CA GLU A 41 -1.71 -41.30 -40.60
C GLU A 41 -0.66 -40.28 -40.12
N ALA A 42 0.48 -40.19 -40.81
CA ALA A 42 1.55 -39.26 -40.48
C ALA A 42 1.13 -37.81 -40.70
N GLU A 43 0.43 -37.51 -41.80
CA GLU A 43 -0.09 -36.16 -42.10
C GLU A 43 -1.14 -35.73 -41.06
N ALA A 44 -2.03 -36.64 -40.67
CA ALA A 44 -3.00 -36.39 -39.60
C ALA A 44 -2.29 -36.10 -38.27
N ALA A 45 -1.32 -36.92 -37.88
CA ALA A 45 -0.55 -36.73 -36.65
C ALA A 45 0.27 -35.43 -36.66
N ILE A 46 0.87 -35.05 -37.79
CA ILE A 46 1.59 -33.78 -37.95
C ILE A 46 0.63 -32.61 -37.80
N THR A 47 -0.55 -32.69 -38.41
CA THR A 47 -1.56 -31.63 -38.33
C THR A 47 -2.07 -31.46 -36.91
N GLU A 48 -2.35 -32.56 -36.20
CA GLU A 48 -2.73 -32.53 -34.79
C GLU A 48 -1.62 -31.94 -33.92
N ALA A 49 -0.38 -32.39 -34.09
CA ALA A 49 0.77 -31.90 -33.34
C ALA A 49 0.99 -30.39 -33.56
N ARG A 50 0.83 -29.91 -34.80
CA ARG A 50 0.87 -28.47 -35.11
C ARG A 50 -0.25 -27.71 -34.42
N GLY A 51 -1.48 -28.21 -34.47
CA GLY A 51 -2.62 -27.59 -33.77
C GLY A 51 -2.39 -27.51 -32.25
N GLN A 52 -1.82 -28.55 -31.64
CA GLN A 52 -1.45 -28.55 -30.22
C GLN A 52 -0.30 -27.57 -29.92
N ALA A 53 0.71 -27.48 -30.79
CA ALA A 53 1.81 -26.53 -30.66
C ALA A 53 1.31 -25.08 -30.74
N ASP A 54 0.42 -24.77 -31.68
CA ASP A 54 -0.16 -23.43 -31.82
C ASP A 54 -1.02 -23.08 -30.59
N GLN A 55 -1.84 -24.02 -30.13
CA GLN A 55 -2.68 -23.81 -28.94
C GLN A 55 -1.82 -23.61 -27.67
N THR A 56 -0.74 -24.37 -27.50
CA THR A 56 0.15 -24.23 -26.35
C THR A 56 0.96 -22.93 -26.42
N SER A 57 1.38 -22.50 -27.62
CA SER A 57 2.02 -21.21 -27.84
C SER A 57 1.10 -20.04 -27.46
N LEU A 58 -0.17 -20.06 -27.87
CA LEU A 58 -1.16 -19.04 -27.48
C LEU A 58 -1.40 -19.02 -25.97
N LYS A 59 -1.49 -20.18 -25.31
CA LYS A 59 -1.62 -20.28 -23.85
C LYS A 59 -0.40 -19.72 -23.14
N LEU A 60 0.80 -20.00 -23.66
CA LEU A 60 2.05 -19.46 -23.10
C LEU A 60 2.06 -17.93 -23.20
N GLN A 61 1.74 -17.38 -24.36
CA GLN A 61 1.68 -15.93 -24.56
C GLN A 61 0.65 -15.27 -23.62
N ALA A 62 -0.54 -15.86 -23.47
CA ALA A 62 -1.55 -15.37 -22.54
C ALA A 62 -1.09 -15.44 -21.07
N SER A 63 -0.33 -16.47 -20.70
CA SER A 63 0.27 -16.56 -19.37
C SER A 63 1.37 -15.52 -19.15
N GLU A 64 2.19 -15.24 -20.16
CA GLU A 64 3.26 -14.25 -20.09
C GLU A 64 2.73 -12.82 -19.94
N THR A 65 1.64 -12.49 -20.65
CA THR A 65 0.97 -11.20 -20.50
C THR A 65 0.36 -11.05 -19.10
N GLU A 66 -0.25 -12.11 -18.56
CA GLU A 66 -0.81 -12.08 -17.21
C GLU A 66 0.28 -11.95 -16.13
N VAL A 67 1.40 -12.68 -16.27
CA VAL A 67 2.56 -12.52 -15.38
C VAL A 67 3.11 -11.10 -15.42
N SER A 68 3.16 -10.48 -16.61
CA SER A 68 3.61 -9.09 -16.75
C SER A 68 2.66 -8.11 -16.06
N ARG A 69 1.34 -8.28 -16.27
CA ARG A 69 0.29 -7.51 -15.60
C ARG A 69 0.39 -7.60 -14.07
N LEU A 70 0.54 -8.81 -13.55
CA LEU A 70 0.64 -9.04 -12.10
C LEU A 70 1.92 -8.43 -11.50
N LYS A 71 3.04 -8.44 -12.25
CA LYS A 71 4.27 -7.76 -11.81
C LYS A 71 4.07 -6.26 -11.70
N GLU A 72 3.41 -5.64 -12.67
CA GLU A 72 3.09 -4.21 -12.63
C GLU A 72 2.16 -3.88 -11.45
N GLU A 73 1.11 -4.67 -11.25
CA GLU A 73 0.17 -4.51 -10.14
C GLU A 73 0.85 -4.63 -8.78
N LEU A 74 1.73 -5.62 -8.60
CA LEU A 74 2.52 -5.80 -7.39
C LEU A 74 3.45 -4.60 -7.14
N SER A 75 4.11 -4.10 -8.19
CA SER A 75 4.98 -2.92 -8.07
C SER A 75 4.20 -1.67 -7.65
N ALA A 76 2.98 -1.48 -8.19
CA ALA A 76 2.12 -0.36 -7.83
C ALA A 76 1.62 -0.48 -6.38
N LEU A 77 1.29 -1.69 -5.93
CA LEU A 77 0.90 -1.96 -4.55
C LEU A 77 2.03 -1.69 -3.56
N HIS A 78 3.26 -2.12 -3.88
CA HIS A 78 4.44 -1.84 -3.07
C HIS A 78 4.68 -0.33 -2.95
N LEU A 79 4.64 0.40 -4.06
CA LEU A 79 4.80 1.86 -4.04
C LEU A 79 3.71 2.54 -3.19
N LYS A 80 2.47 2.07 -3.28
CA LYS A 80 1.36 2.58 -2.45
C LYS A 80 1.59 2.30 -0.97
N GLN A 81 2.08 1.12 -0.64
CA GLN A 81 2.42 0.74 0.73
C GLN A 81 3.53 1.62 1.30
N GLU A 82 4.62 1.84 0.55
CA GLU A 82 5.72 2.73 0.96
C GLU A 82 5.22 4.16 1.22
N LYS A 83 4.37 4.70 0.35
CA LYS A 83 3.76 6.03 0.54
C LYS A 83 2.91 6.10 1.80
N ASN A 84 2.11 5.07 2.07
CA ASN A 84 1.29 5.01 3.27
C ASN A 84 2.17 4.93 4.53
N GLN A 85 3.21 4.09 4.52
CA GLN A 85 4.17 3.98 5.62
C GLN A 85 4.87 5.31 5.90
N ALA A 86 5.34 6.00 4.86
CA ALA A 86 5.95 7.32 5.00
C ALA A 86 4.96 8.36 5.57
N ARG A 87 3.71 8.35 5.11
CA ARG A 87 2.66 9.23 5.64
C ARG A 87 2.39 8.95 7.11
N ASP A 88 2.20 7.68 7.47
CA ASP A 88 1.86 7.28 8.83
C ASP A 88 3.02 7.58 9.80
N GLN A 89 4.26 7.39 9.36
CA GLN A 89 5.45 7.81 10.09
C GLN A 89 5.48 9.33 10.33
N GLY A 90 5.18 10.13 9.31
CA GLY A 90 5.08 11.59 9.45
C GLY A 90 3.98 12.02 10.43
N ILE A 91 2.83 11.33 10.44
CA ILE A 91 1.76 11.58 11.42
C ILE A 91 2.24 11.30 12.84
N ILE A 92 2.92 10.16 13.04
CA ILE A 92 3.46 9.77 14.36
C ILE A 92 4.47 10.81 14.86
N GLU A 93 5.38 11.27 13.98
CA GLU A 93 6.37 12.28 14.33
C GLU A 93 5.72 13.61 14.71
N TYR A 94 4.73 14.05 13.93
CA TYR A 94 3.97 15.26 14.24
C TYR A 94 3.24 15.16 15.59
N GLN A 95 2.59 14.03 15.87
CA GLN A 95 1.89 13.82 17.15
C GLN A 95 2.85 13.79 18.33
N LYS A 96 4.03 13.19 18.18
CA LYS A 96 5.08 13.21 19.21
C LYS A 96 5.53 14.63 19.50
N GLU A 97 5.71 15.45 18.48
CA GLU A 97 6.15 16.83 18.64
C GLU A 97 5.06 17.69 19.31
N GLN A 98 3.81 17.56 18.87
CA GLN A 98 2.68 18.23 19.54
C GLN A 98 2.55 17.83 21.01
N LEU A 99 2.77 16.55 21.34
CA LEU A 99 2.77 16.09 22.73
C LEU A 99 3.89 16.76 23.53
N ARG A 100 5.12 16.79 23.01
CA ARG A 100 6.25 17.47 23.67
C ARG A 100 5.98 18.95 23.90
N GLU A 101 5.51 19.67 22.89
CA GLU A 101 5.18 21.09 23.00
C GLU A 101 4.12 21.33 24.09
N SER A 102 3.09 20.49 24.13
CA SER A 102 2.03 20.59 25.15
C SER A 102 2.56 20.32 26.56
N GLN A 103 3.42 19.31 26.72
CA GLN A 103 4.06 18.98 28.00
C GLN A 103 4.98 20.11 28.46
N GLN A 104 5.74 20.71 27.54
CA GLN A 104 6.60 21.84 27.85
C GLN A 104 5.79 23.05 28.30
N LYS A 105 4.74 23.44 27.57
CA LYS A 105 3.84 24.53 27.95
C LYS A 105 3.20 24.30 29.31
N TYR A 106 2.79 23.07 29.61
CA TYR A 106 2.25 22.71 30.91
C TYR A 106 3.27 22.89 32.04
N LEU A 107 4.51 22.44 31.83
CA LEU A 107 5.58 22.61 32.81
C LEU A 107 5.96 24.08 33.02
N GLU A 108 5.96 24.88 31.96
CA GLU A 108 6.19 26.33 32.03
C GLU A 108 5.07 27.01 32.82
N ALA A 109 3.80 26.71 32.52
CA ALA A 109 2.66 27.24 33.27
C ALA A 109 2.67 26.86 34.76
N LEU A 110 3.14 25.64 35.10
CA LEU A 110 3.34 25.24 36.49
C LEU A 110 4.41 26.11 37.18
N LYS A 111 5.54 26.35 36.53
CA LYS A 111 6.60 27.22 37.06
C LYS A 111 6.12 28.65 37.25
N GLU A 112 5.41 29.21 36.27
CA GLU A 112 4.83 30.56 36.35
C GLU A 112 3.82 30.67 37.49
N LYS A 113 2.98 29.65 37.69
CA LYS A 113 2.04 29.60 38.82
C LYS A 113 2.78 29.57 40.15
N ASP A 114 3.79 28.72 40.30
CA ASP A 114 4.58 28.61 41.53
C ASP A 114 5.32 29.92 41.84
N GLU A 115 5.85 30.59 40.80
CA GLU A 115 6.47 31.90 40.94
C GLU A 115 5.47 32.98 41.33
N ALA A 116 4.29 33.02 40.70
CA ALA A 116 3.22 33.95 41.05
C ALA A 116 2.76 33.76 42.50
N LEU A 117 2.62 32.52 42.96
CA LEU A 117 2.32 32.20 44.36
C LEU A 117 3.41 32.69 45.30
N ARG A 118 4.69 32.46 44.96
CA ARG A 118 5.84 32.93 45.74
C ARG A 118 5.83 34.46 45.88
N LEU A 119 5.54 35.19 44.80
CA LEU A 119 5.48 36.65 44.80
C LEU A 119 4.25 37.20 45.55
N ALA A 120 3.11 36.51 45.49
CA ALA A 120 1.88 36.93 46.15
C ALA A 120 1.88 36.63 47.67
N THR A 121 2.57 35.57 48.11
CA THR A 121 2.56 35.10 49.52
C THR A 121 2.88 36.21 50.54
N PRO A 122 3.93 37.04 50.38
CA PRO A 122 4.21 38.13 51.32
C PRO A 122 3.10 39.19 51.38
N VAL A 123 2.45 39.49 50.25
CA VAL A 123 1.36 40.47 50.16
C VAL A 123 0.12 39.95 50.90
N LEU A 124 -0.22 38.67 50.70
CA LEU A 124 -1.33 38.01 51.40
C LEU A 124 -1.09 37.97 52.92
N LEU A 125 0.12 37.61 53.36
CA LEU A 125 0.48 37.59 54.78
C LEU A 125 0.44 38.98 55.42
N ARG A 126 0.86 40.03 54.69
CA ARG A 126 0.78 41.41 55.14
C ARG A 126 -0.68 41.88 55.26
N TRP A 127 -1.52 41.55 54.29
CA TRP A 127 -2.94 41.89 54.31
C TRP A 127 -3.67 41.21 55.47
N GLU A 128 -3.40 39.93 55.69
CA GLU A 128 -3.98 39.17 56.81
C GLU A 128 -3.57 39.75 58.17
N ARG A 129 -2.30 40.20 58.29
CA ARG A 129 -1.84 40.93 59.47
C ARG A 129 -2.59 42.26 59.68
N LEU A 130 -2.80 43.03 58.61
CA LEU A 130 -3.56 44.29 58.67
C LEU A 130 -5.02 44.07 59.04
N ARG A 131 -5.64 43.00 58.54
CA ARG A 131 -7.03 42.62 58.87
C ARG A 131 -7.21 42.31 60.34
N ARG A 132 -6.24 41.63 60.98
CA ARG A 132 -6.27 41.40 62.43
C ARG A 132 -6.17 42.69 63.26
N LEU A 133 -5.58 43.73 62.69
CA LEU A 133 -5.40 45.02 63.35
C LEU A 133 -6.56 45.99 63.10
N ILE A 134 -7.32 45.83 62.00
CA ILE A 134 -8.43 46.72 61.61
C ILE A 134 -9.69 45.89 61.32
N PRO A 135 -10.68 45.86 62.24
CA PRO A 135 -11.84 44.95 62.18
C PRO A 135 -12.81 45.14 61.00
N HIS A 136 -12.72 46.25 60.27
CA HIS A 136 -13.67 46.61 59.20
C HIS A 136 -13.08 46.46 57.78
N LEU A 137 -11.88 45.88 57.65
CA LEU A 137 -11.30 45.61 56.33
C LEU A 137 -12.11 44.52 55.60
N PRO A 138 -12.42 44.71 54.30
CA PRO A 138 -13.13 43.71 53.50
C PRO A 138 -12.31 42.41 53.39
N ALA A 139 -13.01 41.28 53.24
CA ALA A 139 -12.39 39.99 53.00
C ALA A 139 -11.57 39.99 51.71
N LEU A 140 -10.52 39.17 51.66
CA LEU A 140 -9.76 38.94 50.42
C LEU A 140 -10.73 38.38 49.37
N PRO A 141 -10.70 38.81 48.10
CA PRO A 141 -11.53 38.20 47.07
C PRO A 141 -11.12 36.72 46.91
N ASP A 142 -12.11 35.84 46.78
CA ASP A 142 -12.00 34.38 46.98
C ASP A 142 -11.07 33.64 46.00
N SER A 143 -10.38 34.33 45.09
CA SER A 143 -9.35 33.74 44.25
C SER A 143 -8.22 34.71 43.94
N LEU A 144 -6.99 34.17 43.86
CA LEU A 144 -5.81 34.88 43.35
C LEU A 144 -6.05 35.49 41.95
N ASN A 145 -6.91 34.85 41.12
CA ASN A 145 -7.31 35.37 39.81
C ASN A 145 -8.10 36.68 39.89
N ALA A 146 -8.87 36.91 40.96
CA ALA A 146 -9.57 38.17 41.18
C ALA A 146 -8.62 39.32 41.61
N TYR A 147 -7.48 38.98 42.23
CA TYR A 147 -6.47 39.97 42.61
C TYR A 147 -5.65 40.46 41.41
N LEU A 148 -5.30 39.55 40.48
CA LEU A 148 -4.55 39.89 39.26
C LEU A 148 -5.41 40.69 38.25
N THR A 149 -6.68 40.34 38.06
CA THR A 149 -7.59 41.09 37.19
C THR A 149 -7.94 42.49 37.73
N GLN A 150 -7.97 42.68 39.06
CA GLN A 150 -8.13 44.01 39.66
C GLN A 150 -6.91 44.92 39.49
N THR A 151 -5.70 44.36 39.45
CA THR A 151 -4.48 45.15 39.23
C THR A 151 -4.32 45.54 37.76
N ASP A 152 -4.73 44.71 36.80
CA ASP A 152 -4.68 45.06 35.36
C ASP A 152 -5.68 46.17 34.99
N LEU A 153 -6.87 46.16 35.60
CA LEU A 153 -7.89 47.21 35.42
C LEU A 153 -7.47 48.59 35.96
N LYS A 154 -6.47 48.66 36.85
CA LYS A 154 -5.94 49.94 37.37
C LYS A 154 -4.67 50.40 36.68
N VAL A 155 -3.92 49.51 36.04
CA VAL A 155 -2.66 49.85 35.35
C VAL A 155 -2.87 50.16 33.86
N THR A 156 -3.97 49.69 33.25
CA THR A 156 -4.33 50.09 31.88
C THR A 156 -5.72 50.69 31.82
N GLY A 157 -5.78 52.02 31.73
CA GLY A 157 -7.00 52.76 31.38
C GLY A 157 -7.42 52.51 29.94
N ARG A 158 -7.87 51.30 29.61
CA ARG A 158 -8.61 51.00 28.38
C ARG A 158 -9.79 50.08 28.68
N ILE A 159 -10.97 50.69 28.60
CA ILE A 159 -12.26 50.01 28.51
C ILE A 159 -12.22 49.13 27.27
N PHE A 160 -12.27 47.81 27.43
CA PHE A 160 -12.76 46.92 26.38
C PHE A 160 -14.10 46.37 26.82
N ALA A 161 -15.11 46.83 26.09
CA ALA A 161 -16.49 46.42 26.19
C ALA A 161 -16.64 44.93 25.83
N ASP A 162 -17.62 44.33 26.50
CA ASP A 162 -18.39 43.16 26.11
C ASP A 162 -18.22 42.67 24.66
N SER A 163 -17.79 41.43 24.52
CA SER A 163 -18.28 40.58 23.44
C SER A 163 -18.32 39.13 23.89
N SER A 164 -19.52 38.74 24.34
CA SER A 164 -19.96 37.39 24.66
C SER A 164 -19.77 36.42 23.48
N PRO A 165 -19.37 35.15 23.72
CA PRO A 165 -19.26 34.16 22.65
C PRO A 165 -20.65 33.64 22.25
N LYS A 166 -21.06 33.93 21.01
CA LYS A 166 -22.21 33.29 20.38
C LYS A 166 -21.89 31.81 20.13
N SER A 167 -22.68 30.96 20.77
CA SER A 167 -22.89 29.57 20.39
C SER A 167 -23.40 29.44 18.94
N MET A 168 -22.74 28.61 18.13
CA MET A 168 -23.26 27.91 16.95
C MET A 168 -22.42 26.61 16.90
N ARG A 169 -22.92 25.37 17.04
CA ARG A 169 -24.09 24.69 16.44
C ARG A 169 -24.25 25.02 14.95
N ARG A 170 -23.44 24.39 14.10
CA ARG A 170 -23.80 23.19 13.33
C ARG A 170 -22.54 22.55 12.76
#